data_AF-A0A917SCA1-F1
#
_entry.id   AF-A0A917SCA1-F1
#
_cell.length_a   1.000
_cell.length_b   1.000
_cell.length_c   1.000
_cell.angle_alpha   90.00
_cell.angle_beta   90.00
_cell.angle_gamma   90.00
#
_symmetry.space_group_name_H-M   'P 1'
#
loop_
_entity.id
_entity.type
_entity.pdbx_description
1 polymer ?
#
loop_
_entity_poly.entity_id
_entity_poly.type
_entity_poly.pdbx_seq_one_letter_code
_entity_poly.pdbx_strand_id
1 'polypeptide(L)'
;MTDRQHDPKGRVQPDYDELQAKRYGRQVRDWIQYRDEVLAGDPDSVVPSEAAAAILGLRLQDLVSAMDDGRLGYKEIDGERIIRVADLQVAFEKDQRRRQEFADGWSQLQAKLDWDE
;
A
#
# COMPACT_ATOMS: atom_id res chain seq x y z
N MET A 1 7.94 -20.02 42.05
CA MET A 1 9.31 -19.53 41.86
C MET A 1 10.02 -20.52 40.95
N THR A 2 10.21 -20.17 39.69
CA THR A 2 11.02 -20.97 38.77
C THR A 2 12.05 -20.04 38.15
N ASP A 3 13.27 -20.18 38.65
CA ASP A 3 14.50 -19.62 38.10
C ASP A 3 14.57 -19.91 36.59
N ARG A 4 14.61 -18.84 35.79
CA ARG A 4 15.17 -18.93 34.44
C ARG A 4 16.59 -18.43 34.52
N GLN A 5 17.49 -19.36 34.21
CA GLN A 5 18.93 -19.25 34.20
C GLN A 5 19.40 -18.04 33.38
N HIS A 6 20.25 -17.23 33.99
CA HIS A 6 21.05 -16.20 33.34
C HIS A 6 22.13 -16.88 32.49
N ASP A 7 22.11 -16.67 31.17
CA ASP A 7 23.27 -16.91 30.30
C ASP A 7 24.27 -15.73 30.48
N PRO A 8 25.55 -15.99 30.81
CA PRO A 8 26.53 -14.95 31.16
C PRO A 8 27.10 -14.17 29.97
N LYS A 9 26.65 -14.41 28.72
CA LYS A 9 27.03 -13.57 27.58
C LYS A 9 25.83 -12.75 27.13
N GLY A 10 25.65 -11.58 27.75
CA GLY A 10 24.57 -10.61 27.54
C GLY A 10 24.34 -10.13 26.11
N ARG A 11 23.90 -11.02 25.23
CA ARG A 11 23.12 -10.69 24.05
C ARG A 11 21.69 -11.07 24.39
N VAL A 12 20.91 -10.08 24.83
CA VAL A 12 19.45 -10.17 24.80
C VAL A 12 19.12 -10.38 23.33
N GLN A 13 18.87 -11.63 22.94
CA GLN A 13 18.39 -11.95 21.61
C GLN A 13 16.95 -11.42 21.60
N PRO A 14 16.66 -10.33 20.87
CA PRO A 14 15.29 -9.83 20.84
C PRO A 14 14.43 -10.95 20.25
N ASP A 15 13.23 -11.10 20.81
CA ASP A 15 12.26 -12.08 20.34
C ASP A 15 12.19 -12.00 18.81
N TYR A 16 12.30 -13.16 18.16
CA TYR A 16 12.27 -13.27 16.70
C TYR A 16 11.02 -12.57 16.14
N ASP A 17 9.90 -12.63 16.85
CA ASP A 17 8.64 -11.97 16.48
C ASP A 17 8.74 -10.44 16.59
N GLU A 18 9.46 -9.92 17.58
CA GLU A 18 9.68 -8.48 17.76
C GLU A 18 10.66 -7.92 16.70
N LEU A 19 11.68 -8.70 16.33
CA LEU A 19 12.59 -8.36 15.23
C LEU A 19 11.89 -8.35 13.88
N GLN A 20 11.03 -9.33 13.64
CA GLN A 20 10.22 -9.40 12.43
C GLN A 20 9.22 -8.24 12.38
N ALA A 21 8.48 -7.98 13.46
CA ALA A 21 7.56 -6.84 13.53
C ALA A 21 8.26 -5.50 13.27
N LYS A 22 9.47 -5.29 13.81
CA LYS A 22 10.29 -4.09 13.55
C LYS A 22 10.75 -4.01 12.09
N ARG A 23 11.20 -5.13 11.51
CA ARG A 23 11.62 -5.20 10.09
C ARG A 23 10.45 -4.94 9.15
N TYR A 24 9.32 -5.62 9.35
CA TYR A 24 8.11 -5.43 8.55
C TYR A 24 7.56 -4.01 8.71
N GLY A 25 7.55 -3.46 9.93
CA GLY A 25 7.15 -2.08 10.17
C GLY A 25 8.04 -1.06 9.45
N ARG A 26 9.36 -1.31 9.36
CA ARG A 26 10.27 -0.47 8.57
C ARG A 26 9.98 -0.59 7.07
N GLN A 27 9.82 -1.80 6.56
CA GLN A 27 9.52 -2.03 5.14
C GLN A 27 8.21 -1.37 4.70
N VAL A 28 7.17 -1.44 5.54
CA VAL A 28 5.89 -0.77 5.27
C VAL A 28 6.05 0.74 5.27
N ARG A 29 6.81 1.30 6.22
CA ARG A 29 7.09 2.75 6.26
C ARG A 29 7.85 3.22 5.02
N ASP A 30 8.93 2.51 4.67
CA ASP A 30 9.75 2.85 3.50
C ASP A 30 8.91 2.78 2.21
N TRP A 31 7.99 1.80 2.12
CA TRP A 31 7.05 1.69 1.00
C TRP A 31 6.03 2.83 0.96
N ILE A 32 5.45 3.21 2.11
CA ILE A 32 4.53 4.36 2.21
C ILE A 32 5.24 5.64 1.78
N GLN A 33 6.47 5.84 2.25
CA GLN A 33 7.28 7.00 1.90
C GLN A 33 7.56 7.03 0.40
N TYR A 34 7.99 5.92 -0.19
CA TYR A 34 8.21 5.81 -1.63
C TYR A 34 6.95 6.16 -2.44
N ARG A 35 5.80 5.62 -2.04
CA ARG A 35 4.51 5.91 -2.68
C ARG A 35 4.22 7.42 -2.64
N ASP A 36 4.37 8.03 -1.47
CA ASP A 36 4.06 9.45 -1.28
C ASP A 36 5.04 10.35 -2.06
N GLU A 37 6.33 9.98 -2.13
CA GLU A 37 7.32 10.66 -2.96
C GLU A 37 6.98 10.61 -4.45
N VAL A 38 6.57 9.44 -4.97
CA VAL A 38 6.13 9.31 -6.37
C VAL A 38 4.88 10.15 -6.64
N LEU A 39 3.88 10.08 -5.75
CA LEU A 39 2.63 10.81 -5.89
C LEU A 39 2.78 12.32 -5.66
N ALA A 40 3.83 12.79 -5.00
CA ALA A 40 4.15 14.21 -4.86
C ALA A 40 5.12 14.73 -5.95
N GLY A 41 5.64 13.83 -6.80
CA GLY A 41 6.59 14.14 -7.85
C GLY A 41 5.99 14.93 -9.02
N ASP A 42 6.81 15.10 -10.06
CA ASP A 42 6.39 15.77 -11.29
C ASP A 42 5.25 14.98 -12.00
N PRO A 43 4.08 15.60 -12.25
CA PRO A 43 2.94 14.93 -12.88
C PRO A 43 3.23 14.40 -14.29
N ASP A 44 4.19 14.98 -15.01
CA ASP A 44 4.60 14.54 -16.35
C ASP A 44 5.64 13.41 -16.33
N SER A 45 6.20 13.11 -15.16
CA SER A 45 7.05 11.92 -14.98
C SER A 45 6.27 10.64 -15.16
N VAL A 46 7.00 9.55 -15.40
CA VAL A 46 6.42 8.24 -15.70
C VAL A 46 6.92 7.18 -14.73
N VAL A 47 6.05 6.23 -14.41
CA VAL A 47 6.32 5.13 -13.49
C VAL A 47 6.03 3.81 -14.20
N PRO A 48 6.91 2.79 -14.06
CA PRO A 48 6.64 1.43 -14.47
C PRO A 48 5.30 0.89 -13.98
N SER A 49 4.66 0.05 -14.79
CA SER A 49 3.39 -0.61 -14.43
C SER A 49 3.51 -1.44 -13.15
N GLU A 50 4.66 -2.05 -12.87
CA GLU A 50 4.91 -2.77 -11.61
C GLU A 50 4.85 -1.83 -10.39
N ALA A 51 5.54 -0.69 -10.46
CA ALA A 51 5.54 0.30 -9.39
C ALA A 51 4.15 0.94 -9.22
N ALA A 52 3.46 1.24 -10.32
CA ALA A 52 2.11 1.76 -10.30
C ALA A 52 1.11 0.76 -9.67
N ALA A 53 1.23 -0.54 -9.99
CA ALA A 53 0.41 -1.60 -9.40
C ALA A 53 0.63 -1.65 -7.88
N ALA A 54 1.90 -1.60 -7.45
CA ALA A 54 2.24 -1.56 -6.04
C ALA A 54 1.61 -0.33 -5.36
N ILE A 55 1.79 0.87 -5.90
CA ILE A 55 1.23 2.14 -5.37
C ILE A 55 -0.28 2.08 -5.19
N LEU A 56 -1.00 1.52 -6.16
CA LEU A 56 -2.46 1.37 -6.11
C LEU A 56 -2.90 0.18 -5.25
N GLY A 57 -1.99 -0.66 -4.77
CA GLY A 57 -2.30 -1.88 -4.03
C GLY A 57 -3.06 -2.90 -4.87
N LEU A 58 -2.77 -2.96 -6.17
CA LEU A 58 -3.40 -3.87 -7.14
C LEU A 58 -2.43 -4.97 -7.54
N ARG A 59 -2.96 -6.10 -8.03
CA ARG A 59 -2.14 -7.05 -8.77
C ARG A 59 -1.78 -6.45 -10.12
N LEU A 60 -0.57 -6.71 -10.61
CA LEU A 60 -0.12 -6.21 -11.91
C LEU A 60 -1.10 -6.57 -13.05
N GLN A 61 -1.62 -7.79 -13.04
CA GLN A 61 -2.62 -8.26 -14.01
C GLN A 61 -3.90 -7.41 -14.02
N ASP A 62 -4.37 -6.95 -12.85
CA ASP A 62 -5.60 -6.16 -12.73
C ASP A 62 -5.37 -4.74 -13.25
N LEU A 63 -4.17 -4.20 -13.01
CA LEU A 63 -3.74 -2.93 -13.58
C LEU A 63 -3.63 -3.03 -15.12
N VAL A 64 -3.02 -4.10 -15.62
CA VAL A 64 -2.90 -4.39 -17.05
C VAL A 64 -4.27 -4.47 -17.71
N SER A 65 -5.23 -5.18 -17.12
CA SER A 65 -6.61 -5.20 -17.63
C SER A 65 -7.25 -3.81 -17.59
N ALA A 66 -7.03 -3.00 -16.55
CA ALA A 66 -7.54 -1.63 -16.52
C ALA A 66 -6.93 -0.74 -17.62
N MET A 67 -5.67 -0.96 -17.97
CA MET A 67 -5.01 -0.30 -19.09
C MET A 67 -5.58 -0.74 -20.44
N ASP A 68 -5.75 -2.04 -20.65
CA ASP A 68 -6.29 -2.61 -21.90
C ASP A 68 -7.77 -2.22 -22.12
N ASP A 69 -8.55 -2.10 -21.04
CA ASP A 69 -9.93 -1.63 -21.06
C ASP A 69 -10.06 -0.10 -21.28
N GLY A 70 -8.94 0.63 -21.37
CA GLY A 70 -8.91 2.08 -21.52
C GLY A 70 -9.31 2.86 -20.25
N ARG A 71 -9.38 2.20 -19.08
CA ARG A 71 -9.70 2.83 -17.80
C ARG A 71 -8.49 3.56 -17.19
N LEU A 72 -7.28 3.24 -17.64
CA LEU A 72 -6.03 3.89 -17.24
C LEU A 72 -5.14 4.11 -18.46
N GLY A 73 -4.65 5.34 -18.64
CA GLY A 73 -3.72 5.68 -19.70
C GLY A 73 -2.32 5.10 -19.45
N TYR A 74 -1.67 4.64 -20.51
CA TYR A 74 -0.28 4.20 -20.48
C TYR A 74 0.45 4.55 -21.77
N LYS A 75 1.77 4.50 -21.71
CA LYS A 75 2.65 4.47 -22.88
C LYS A 75 3.48 3.20 -22.84
N GLU A 76 3.92 2.75 -23.99
CA GLU A 76 4.86 1.63 -24.11
C GLU A 76 6.22 2.18 -24.52
N ILE A 77 7.25 1.89 -23.74
CA ILE A 77 8.65 2.25 -24.02
C ILE A 77 9.48 0.99 -23.81
N ASP A 78 10.25 0.57 -24.82
CA ASP A 78 11.11 -0.62 -24.76
C ASP A 78 10.39 -1.91 -24.33
N GLY A 79 9.09 -2.04 -24.67
CA GLY A 79 8.24 -3.17 -24.28
C GLY A 79 7.71 -3.11 -22.85
N GLU A 80 8.02 -2.04 -22.11
CA GLU A 80 7.50 -1.79 -20.78
C GLU A 80 6.34 -0.79 -20.83
N ARG A 81 5.23 -1.14 -20.16
CA ARG A 81 4.10 -0.23 -19.96
C ARG A 81 4.41 0.71 -18.80
N ILE A 82 4.39 2.00 -19.10
CA ILE A 82 4.63 3.09 -18.17
C ILE A 82 3.39 3.98 -18.06
N ILE A 83 3.17 4.53 -16.87
CA ILE A 83 2.00 5.33 -16.53
C ILE A 83 2.49 6.70 -16.08
N ARG A 84 1.81 7.78 -16.50
CA ARG A 84 2.14 9.12 -16.02
C ARG A 84 1.75 9.26 -14.56
N VAL A 85 2.57 9.97 -13.79
CA VAL A 85 2.28 10.26 -12.38
C VAL A 85 0.93 10.96 -12.24
N ALA A 86 0.56 11.88 -13.13
CA ALA A 86 -0.77 12.52 -13.13
C ALA A 86 -1.93 11.52 -13.21
N ASP A 87 -1.84 10.54 -14.12
CA ASP A 87 -2.89 9.52 -14.29
C ASP A 87 -2.95 8.60 -13.07
N LEU A 88 -1.79 8.30 -12.47
CA LEU A 88 -1.66 7.51 -11.25
C LEU A 88 -2.23 8.22 -10.01
N GLN A 89 -2.00 9.52 -9.86
CA GLN A 89 -2.58 10.35 -8.78
C GLN A 89 -4.10 10.32 -8.83
N VAL A 90 -4.69 10.54 -10.01
CA VAL A 90 -6.15 10.50 -10.19
C VAL A 90 -6.72 9.13 -9.85
N ALA A 91 -6.05 8.05 -10.28
CA ALA A 91 -6.46 6.69 -9.94
C ALA A 91 -6.38 6.42 -8.42
N PHE A 92 -5.31 6.88 -7.78
CA PHE A 92 -5.11 6.73 -6.33
C PHE A 92 -6.15 7.49 -5.51
N GLU A 93 -6.42 8.76 -5.85
CA GLU A 93 -7.46 9.56 -5.18
C GLU A 93 -8.84 8.94 -5.31
N LYS A 94 -9.16 8.39 -6.48
CA LYS A 94 -10.43 7.70 -6.73
C LYS A 94 -10.56 6.43 -5.86
N ASP A 95 -9.47 5.68 -5.70
CA ASP A 95 -9.46 4.49 -4.84
C ASP A 95 -9.60 4.87 -3.36
N GLN A 96 -8.86 5.88 -2.89
CA GLN A 96 -8.96 6.38 -1.52
C GLN A 96 -10.37 6.86 -1.19
N ARG A 97 -10.99 7.63 -2.09
CA ARG A 97 -12.37 8.09 -1.92
C ARG A 97 -13.35 6.93 -1.80
N ARG A 98 -13.22 5.92 -2.67
CA ARG A 98 -14.06 4.72 -2.61
C ARG A 98 -13.90 3.99 -1.28
N ARG A 99 -12.68 3.84 -0.77
CA ARG A 99 -12.41 3.23 0.54
C ARG A 99 -13.05 4.03 1.68
N GLN A 100 -12.97 5.35 1.62
CA GLN A 100 -13.62 6.23 2.60
C GLN A 100 -15.14 6.07 2.57
N GLU A 101 -15.76 6.10 1.40
CA GLU A 101 -17.21 5.89 1.23
C GLU A 101 -17.66 4.53 1.78
N PHE A 102 -16.86 3.47 1.55
CA PHE A 102 -17.14 2.15 2.14
C PHE A 102 -17.00 2.16 3.67
N ALA A 103 -15.97 2.79 4.22
CA ALA A 103 -15.76 2.88 5.67
C ALA A 103 -16.88 3.69 6.35
N ASP A 104 -17.31 4.78 5.73
CA ASP A 104 -18.41 5.62 6.20
C ASP A 104 -19.75 4.83 6.16
N GLY A 105 -19.99 4.10 5.06
CA GLY A 105 -21.16 3.23 4.94
C GLY A 105 -21.19 2.12 5.99
N TRP A 106 -20.03 1.49 6.28
CA TRP A 106 -19.91 0.50 7.34
C TRP A 106 -20.19 1.09 8.73
N SER A 107 -19.67 2.29 9.01
CA SER A 107 -19.91 2.98 10.28
C SER A 107 -21.39 3.28 10.49
N GLN A 108 -22.10 3.69 9.44
CA GLN A 108 -23.55 3.94 9.50
C GLN A 108 -24.37 2.66 9.70
N LEU A 109 -23.93 1.53 9.14
CA LEU A 109 -24.59 0.23 9.36
C LEU A 109 -24.39 -0.26 10.79
N GLN A 110 -23.18 -0.13 11.33
CA GLN A 110 -22.88 -0.51 12.71
C GLN A 110 -23.66 0.34 13.72
N ALA A 111 -23.73 1.66 13.50
CA ALA A 111 -24.54 2.54 14.33
C ALA A 111 -26.05 2.22 14.32
N LYS A 112 -26.57 1.59 13.25
CA LYS A 112 -27.96 1.13 13.19
C LYS A 112 -28.17 -0.20 13.91
N LEU A 113 -27.18 -1.09 13.88
CA LEU A 113 -27.21 -2.37 14.62
C LEU A 113 -27.12 -2.14 16.13
N ASP A 114 -26.32 -1.17 16.58
CA ASP A 114 -26.15 -0.86 18.01
C ASP A 114 -27.36 -0.11 18.63
N TRP A 115 -28.33 0.34 17.83
CA TRP A 115 -29.55 1.01 18.31
C TRP A 115 -30.74 0.04 18.53
N ASP A 116 -30.61 -1.22 18.11
CA ASP A 116 -31.64 -2.26 18.26
C ASP A 116 -31.38 -3.21 19.46
N GLU A 117 -30.35 -2.93 20.29
CA GLU A 117 -30.11 -3.55 21.63
C GLU A 117 -30.57 -2.65 22.79
#